data_AF-A0A9D9VAT4-F1
#
_entry.id   AF-A0A9D9VAT4-F1
#
_cell.length_a   1.000
_cell.length_b   1.000
_cell.length_c   1.000
_cell.angle_alpha   90.00
_cell.angle_beta   90.00
_cell.angle_gamma   90.00
#
_symmetry.space_group_name_H-M   'P 1'
#
loop_
_entity.id
_entity.type
_entity.pdbx_description
1 polymer ?
#
loop_
_entity_poly.entity_id
_entity_poly.type
_entity_poly.pdbx_seq_one_letter_code
_entity_poly.pdbx_strand_id
1 'polypeptide(L)'
;MKRWVISILSIFLMSPAHAFDLEERMYLAEHYVSYTTSYDVSTDEKKLGTLYRRVLSLNTKYDYYNLQNKLLATAESHFFTFGAHLDVFDDNKVLLGTVEEKIFSWFPSFEIFSPDGVRLASASMNFWGTTFTLYDGRSTRVLAEMSRNFFRVRNYWTINIKDRERITERQIDPRLLLTVLAVQGDIEYLEQYRRSERERQERPYNPYPAPQASARRLTATQDDVKNMRNKYSDFLKKEKELNDALLPDAKRLDSLAQQLDKDFQQQYAGTELSSNERIERFVDYCIDIAEASGTTPDTQKAILHLLNKRFSEQAAK
;
A
#
# COMPACT_ATOMS: atom_id res chain seq x y z
N MET A 1 31.17 56.74 36.16
CA MET A 1 30.07 56.61 35.17
C MET A 1 29.84 55.13 34.87
N LYS A 2 28.74 54.53 35.37
CA LYS A 2 28.41 53.10 35.16
C LYS A 2 27.46 52.98 33.96
N ARG A 3 27.85 52.26 32.91
CA ARG A 3 26.99 51.95 31.75
C ARG A 3 26.24 50.64 32.03
N TRP A 4 24.91 50.73 32.09
CA TRP A 4 24.02 49.57 32.09
C TRP A 4 23.84 49.10 30.65
N VAL A 5 24.31 47.89 30.33
CA VAL A 5 24.01 47.21 29.07
C VAL A 5 22.67 46.50 29.26
N ILE A 6 21.62 47.05 28.65
CA ILE A 6 20.30 46.42 28.59
C ILE A 6 20.38 45.39 27.47
N SER A 7 20.60 44.12 27.83
CA SER A 7 20.41 42.99 26.91
C SER A 7 18.93 42.89 26.59
N ILE A 8 18.55 43.33 25.40
CA ILE A 8 17.23 43.10 24.83
C ILE A 8 17.12 41.60 24.57
N LEU A 9 16.48 40.90 25.49
CA LEU A 9 16.11 39.50 25.37
C LEU A 9 15.08 39.42 24.23
N SER A 10 15.55 39.19 23.00
CA SER A 10 14.71 38.87 21.86
C SER A 10 14.05 37.51 22.12
N ILE A 11 12.91 37.54 22.81
CA ILE A 11 11.99 36.42 22.87
C ILE A 11 11.49 36.26 21.44
N PHE A 12 12.18 35.43 20.66
CA PHE A 12 11.64 34.89 19.43
C PHE A 12 10.36 34.16 19.81
N LEU A 13 9.22 34.81 19.60
CA LEU A 13 7.93 34.16 19.52
C LEU A 13 8.03 33.20 18.33
N MET A 14 8.58 32.01 18.57
CA MET A 14 8.40 30.88 17.68
C MET A 14 6.89 30.71 17.57
N SER A 15 6.34 31.18 16.45
CA SER A 15 4.96 30.87 16.11
C SER A 15 4.84 29.36 16.22
N PRO A 16 3.88 28.83 17.00
CA PRO A 16 3.70 27.40 17.09
C PRO A 16 3.52 26.91 15.67
N ALA A 17 4.51 26.18 15.16
CA ALA A 17 4.36 25.40 13.95
C ALA A 17 3.04 24.67 14.14
N HIS A 18 2.05 24.97 13.29
CA HIS A 18 0.72 24.39 13.43
C HIS A 18 0.92 22.88 13.46
N ALA A 19 0.78 22.31 14.66
CA ALA A 19 0.97 20.90 14.86
C ALA A 19 -0.05 20.23 13.95
N PHE A 20 0.44 19.51 12.95
CA PHE A 20 -0.41 18.75 12.07
C PHE A 20 -0.98 17.61 12.91
N ASP A 21 -2.22 17.73 13.37
CA ASP A 21 -2.84 16.70 14.19
C ASP A 21 -3.32 15.54 13.30
N LEU A 22 -2.92 14.32 13.67
CA LEU A 22 -3.29 13.11 12.95
C LEU A 22 -4.66 12.64 13.44
N GLU A 23 -5.68 12.89 12.63
CA GLU A 23 -7.05 12.46 12.93
C GLU A 23 -7.15 10.93 12.97
N GLU A 24 -8.09 10.39 13.77
CA GLU A 24 -8.24 8.94 13.94
C GLU A 24 -8.55 8.23 12.61
N ARG A 25 -9.37 8.87 11.77
CA ARG A 25 -9.72 8.39 10.45
C ARG A 25 -9.49 9.46 9.40
N MET A 26 -8.80 9.06 8.32
CA MET A 26 -8.51 9.88 7.16
C MET A 26 -8.76 9.09 5.88
N TYR A 27 -8.85 9.80 4.77
CA TYR A 27 -9.09 9.23 3.45
C TYR A 27 -8.11 9.79 2.44
N LEU A 28 -7.67 8.92 1.55
CA LEU A 28 -6.83 9.25 0.41
C LEU A 28 -7.60 8.92 -0.87
N ALA A 29 -8.04 9.96 -1.57
CA ALA A 29 -8.82 9.83 -2.80
C ALA A 29 -8.00 10.27 -4.01
N GLU A 30 -7.86 9.41 -5.02
CA GLU A 30 -7.20 9.77 -6.27
C GLU A 30 -8.06 10.72 -7.12
N HIS A 31 -7.41 11.75 -7.67
CA HIS A 31 -7.94 12.65 -8.67
C HIS A 31 -7.13 12.58 -9.96
N TYR A 32 -7.83 12.28 -11.07
CA TYR A 32 -7.28 12.43 -12.41
C TYR A 32 -7.39 13.89 -12.84
N VAL A 33 -6.30 14.63 -12.71
CA VAL A 33 -6.18 15.96 -13.30
C VAL A 33 -5.16 15.84 -14.43
N SER A 34 -5.66 15.90 -15.67
CA SER A 34 -4.94 15.83 -16.96
C SER A 34 -3.42 15.59 -16.86
N TYR A 35 -2.99 14.39 -17.28
CA TYR A 35 -1.59 13.92 -17.35
C TYR A 35 -0.85 13.69 -16.03
N THR A 36 -1.44 14.00 -14.88
CA THR A 36 -0.80 13.80 -13.57
C THR A 36 -1.73 13.08 -12.59
N THR A 37 -1.16 12.22 -11.74
CA THR A 37 -1.89 11.63 -10.62
C THR A 37 -1.77 12.53 -9.40
N SER A 38 -2.89 12.84 -8.76
CA SER A 38 -2.93 13.59 -7.51
C SER A 38 -3.85 12.89 -6.52
N TYR A 39 -3.61 13.11 -5.23
CA TYR A 39 -4.39 12.49 -4.16
C TYR A 39 -4.83 13.53 -3.15
N ASP A 40 -6.12 13.57 -2.86
CA ASP A 40 -6.66 14.37 -1.78
C ASP A 40 -6.60 13.60 -0.48
N VAL A 41 -5.98 14.23 0.53
CA VAL A 41 -6.00 13.74 1.92
C VAL A 41 -7.11 14.47 2.64
N SER A 42 -8.05 13.75 3.23
CA SER A 42 -9.23 14.32 3.90
C SER A 42 -9.61 13.55 5.16
N THR A 43 -10.48 14.14 5.98
CA THR A 43 -11.20 13.49 7.08
C THR A 43 -12.68 13.42 6.70
N ASP A 44 -13.52 12.94 7.61
CA ASP A 44 -14.99 13.02 7.44
C ASP A 44 -15.51 14.47 7.34
N GLU A 45 -14.79 15.43 7.95
CA GLU A 45 -15.25 16.81 8.07
C GLU A 45 -14.63 17.76 7.05
N LYS A 46 -13.37 17.52 6.67
CA LYS A 46 -12.60 18.49 5.87
C LYS A 46 -11.49 17.83 5.06
N LYS A 47 -11.15 18.47 3.95
CA LYS A 47 -9.90 18.21 3.24
C LYS A 47 -8.71 18.74 4.04
N LEU A 48 -7.64 17.96 4.16
CA LEU A 48 -6.40 18.34 4.85
C LEU A 48 -5.37 18.89 3.86
N GLY A 49 -5.31 18.34 2.66
CA GLY A 49 -4.36 18.76 1.63
C GLY A 49 -4.45 17.92 0.35
N THR A 50 -3.51 18.16 -0.55
CA THR A 50 -3.38 17.42 -1.82
C THR A 50 -1.93 17.04 -2.04
N LEU A 51 -1.69 15.77 -2.38
CA LEU A 51 -0.41 15.26 -2.86
C LEU A 51 -0.40 15.31 -4.39
N TYR A 52 0.58 15.98 -4.99
CA TYR A 52 0.78 16.01 -6.43
C TYR A 52 2.03 15.24 -6.82
N ARG A 53 1.90 14.36 -7.80
CA ARG A 53 3.07 13.77 -8.44
C ARG A 53 3.61 14.70 -9.52
N ARG A 54 4.92 14.97 -9.52
CA ARG A 54 5.60 15.72 -10.59
C ARG A 54 5.82 14.82 -11.80
N VAL A 55 5.42 15.30 -12.99
CA VAL A 55 5.37 14.48 -14.22
C VAL A 55 6.57 14.70 -15.16
N LEU A 56 7.49 15.60 -14.83
CA LEU A 56 8.67 15.91 -15.67
C LEU A 56 10.02 15.80 -14.93
N SER A 57 10.08 15.07 -13.83
CA SER A 57 11.33 14.82 -13.11
C SER A 57 11.91 13.47 -13.50
N LEU A 58 13.24 13.41 -13.68
CA LEU A 58 13.99 12.16 -13.92
C LEU A 58 13.70 11.12 -12.83
N ASN A 59 13.52 11.60 -11.59
CA ASN A 59 13.14 10.81 -10.43
C ASN A 59 11.65 11.02 -10.13
N THR A 60 10.96 10.02 -9.58
CA THR A 60 9.57 10.20 -9.16
C THR A 60 9.55 11.11 -7.93
N LYS A 61 8.83 12.24 -8.02
CA LYS A 61 8.72 13.21 -6.93
C LYS A 61 7.26 13.49 -6.60
N TYR A 62 6.97 13.66 -5.32
CA TYR A 62 5.64 14.01 -4.82
C TYR A 62 5.73 15.22 -3.90
N ASP A 63 4.81 16.15 -4.06
CA ASP A 63 4.71 17.34 -3.21
C ASP A 63 3.38 17.32 -2.49
N TYR A 64 3.40 17.45 -1.16
CA TYR A 64 2.20 17.54 -0.35
C TYR A 64 1.91 19.00 0.01
N TYR A 65 0.75 19.51 -0.37
CA TYR A 65 0.31 20.88 -0.08
C TYR A 65 -0.91 20.89 0.83
N ASN A 66 -1.00 21.90 1.69
CA ASN A 66 -2.20 22.16 2.48
C ASN A 66 -3.28 22.89 1.65
N LEU A 67 -4.42 23.21 2.28
CA LEU A 67 -5.53 23.95 1.65
C LEU A 67 -5.17 25.36 1.16
N GLN A 68 -4.15 26.00 1.75
CA GLN A 68 -3.66 27.31 1.34
C GLN A 68 -2.57 27.20 0.25
N ASN A 69 -2.39 26.02 -0.33
CA ASN A 69 -1.36 25.73 -1.32
C ASN A 69 0.07 25.98 -0.81
N LYS A 70 0.28 25.90 0.51
CA LYS A 70 1.61 25.89 1.12
C LYS A 70 2.16 24.46 1.07
N LEU A 71 3.37 24.31 0.54
CA LEU A 71 4.13 23.07 0.56
C LEU A 71 4.37 22.63 2.01
N LEU A 72 4.06 21.38 2.34
CA LEU A 72 4.28 20.77 3.65
C LEU A 72 5.42 19.77 3.63
N ALA A 73 5.50 18.95 2.57
CA ALA A 73 6.54 17.95 2.40
C ALA A 73 6.83 17.67 0.92
N THR A 74 8.04 17.22 0.62
CA THR A 74 8.46 16.68 -0.68
C THR A 74 8.99 15.27 -0.49
N ALA A 75 8.44 14.29 -1.20
CA ALA A 75 8.97 12.94 -1.29
C ALA A 75 9.74 12.76 -2.61
N GLU A 76 11.00 12.32 -2.52
CA GLU A 76 11.87 12.09 -3.67
C GLU A 76 12.27 10.62 -3.73
N SER A 77 11.93 9.96 -4.84
CA SER A 77 12.27 8.55 -5.04
C SER A 77 13.64 8.39 -5.68
N HIS A 78 14.43 7.50 -5.09
CA HIS A 78 15.70 7.03 -5.61
C HIS A 78 15.53 5.55 -5.98
N PHE A 79 15.72 5.23 -7.26
CA PHE A 79 15.74 3.85 -7.72
C PHE A 79 17.16 3.31 -7.65
N PHE A 80 17.41 2.39 -6.71
CA PHE A 80 18.63 1.61 -6.69
C PHE A 80 18.39 0.23 -7.33
N THR A 81 19.45 -0.51 -7.63
CA THR A 81 19.36 -1.90 -8.14
C THR A 81 18.58 -2.84 -7.21
N PHE A 82 18.37 -2.44 -5.96
CA PHE A 82 17.82 -3.22 -4.88
C PHE A 82 16.55 -2.58 -4.28
N GLY A 83 15.67 -1.97 -5.08
CA GLY A 83 14.35 -1.52 -4.59
C GLY A 83 14.15 -0.01 -4.56
N ALA A 84 12.94 0.42 -4.16
CA ALA A 84 12.58 1.82 -4.05
C ALA A 84 13.03 2.39 -2.69
N HIS A 85 13.80 3.47 -2.75
CA HIS A 85 14.13 4.32 -1.61
C HIS A 85 13.41 5.66 -1.79
N LEU A 86 12.84 6.20 -0.71
CA LEU A 86 12.11 7.46 -0.73
C LEU A 86 12.59 8.36 0.40
N ASP A 87 13.16 9.50 0.05
CA ASP A 87 13.50 10.54 1.02
C ASP A 87 12.35 11.53 1.14
N VAL A 88 11.94 11.86 2.36
CA VAL A 88 10.87 12.85 2.58
C VAL A 88 11.43 14.05 3.32
N PHE A 89 11.27 15.23 2.72
CA PHE A 89 11.76 16.50 3.21
C PHE A 89 10.60 17.42 3.58
N ASP A 90 10.84 18.38 4.47
CA ASP A 90 9.91 19.48 4.72
C ASP A 90 10.00 20.60 3.66
N ASP A 91 9.29 21.71 3.89
CA ASP A 91 9.31 22.90 3.03
C ASP A 91 10.67 23.62 2.99
N ASN A 92 11.52 23.41 3.99
CA ASN A 92 12.88 23.95 4.09
C ASN A 92 13.96 22.97 3.61
N LYS A 93 13.58 21.84 3.00
CA LYS A 93 14.48 20.77 2.56
C LYS A 93 15.23 20.08 3.69
N VAL A 94 14.70 20.12 4.91
CA VAL A 94 15.18 19.32 6.04
C VAL A 94 14.59 17.92 5.91
N LEU A 95 15.42 16.89 6.04
CA LEU A 95 14.99 15.49 5.98
C LEU A 95 14.09 15.18 7.19
N LEU A 96 12.87 14.71 6.91
CA LEU A 96 11.91 14.24 7.92
C LEU A 96 12.07 12.74 8.20
N GLY A 97 12.47 11.97 7.19
CA GLY A 97 12.73 10.54 7.30
C GLY A 97 12.87 9.90 5.93
N THR A 98 13.22 8.63 5.93
CA THR A 98 13.39 7.84 4.71
C THR A 98 12.48 6.62 4.75
N VAL A 99 12.15 6.10 3.56
CA VAL A 99 11.40 4.86 3.40
C VAL A 99 12.14 3.91 2.48
N GLU A 100 12.31 2.68 2.94
CA GLU A 100 12.96 1.62 2.19
C GLU A 100 11.98 0.49 1.95
N GLU A 101 11.77 0.13 0.69
CA GLU A 101 11.01 -1.05 0.33
C GLU A 101 11.82 -2.32 0.58
N LYS A 102 11.21 -3.33 1.22
CA LYS A 102 11.84 -4.64 1.39
C LYS A 102 11.65 -5.47 0.13
N ILE A 103 12.77 -5.81 -0.49
CA ILE A 103 12.84 -6.62 -1.71
C ILE A 103 12.59 -8.12 -1.42
N PHE A 104 12.76 -8.54 -0.17
CA PHE A 104 12.69 -9.95 0.24
C PHE A 104 11.37 -10.33 0.91
N SER A 105 10.39 -9.42 0.92
CA SER A 105 9.03 -9.71 1.38
C SER A 105 8.11 -9.94 0.19
N TRP A 106 7.28 -10.96 0.30
CA TRP A 106 6.35 -11.33 -0.77
C TRP A 106 5.14 -10.44 -0.90
N PHE A 107 4.79 -9.78 0.19
CA PHE A 107 3.85 -8.68 0.15
C PHE A 107 4.68 -7.40 0.10
N PRO A 108 4.26 -6.40 -0.68
CA PRO A 108 4.82 -5.06 -0.58
C PRO A 108 4.92 -4.66 0.88
N SER A 109 6.13 -4.37 1.30
CA SER A 109 6.43 -3.98 2.65
C SER A 109 7.54 -2.96 2.62
N PHE A 110 7.49 -2.03 3.57
CA PHE A 110 8.47 -0.96 3.65
C PHE A 110 8.79 -0.65 5.09
N GLU A 111 9.96 -0.09 5.33
CA GLU A 111 10.37 0.41 6.64
C GLU A 111 10.52 1.92 6.56
N ILE A 112 10.07 2.60 7.63
CA ILE A 112 10.21 4.04 7.80
C ILE A 112 11.34 4.27 8.79
N PHE A 113 12.31 5.10 8.43
CA PHE A 113 13.44 5.46 9.26
C PHE A 113 13.44 6.95 9.59
N SER A 114 13.95 7.29 10.77
CA SER A 114 14.24 8.67 11.14
C SER A 114 15.41 9.22 10.31
N PRO A 115 15.66 10.53 10.32
CA PRO A 115 16.82 11.13 9.67
C PRO A 115 18.16 10.53 10.15
N ASP A 116 18.20 10.05 11.40
CA ASP A 116 19.38 9.41 12.00
C ASP A 116 19.48 7.89 11.68
N GLY A 117 18.60 7.36 10.81
CA GLY A 117 18.60 5.95 10.40
C GLY A 117 17.95 4.99 11.42
N VAL A 118 17.24 5.49 12.43
CA VAL A 118 16.54 4.64 13.39
C VAL A 118 15.21 4.20 12.80
N ARG A 119 14.95 2.88 12.78
CA ARG A 119 13.65 2.35 12.32
C ARG A 119 12.52 2.83 13.23
N LEU A 120 11.62 3.61 12.67
CA LEU A 120 10.45 4.18 13.33
C LEU A 120 9.24 3.26 13.22
N ALA A 121 9.01 2.70 12.02
CA ALA A 121 7.89 1.84 11.73
C ALA A 121 8.22 0.84 10.61
N SER A 122 7.43 -0.22 10.51
CA SER A 122 7.42 -1.12 9.37
C SER A 122 5.98 -1.29 8.88
N ALA A 123 5.76 -1.34 7.58
CA ALA A 123 4.46 -1.59 6.99
C ALA A 123 4.49 -2.85 6.16
N SER A 124 3.40 -3.63 6.19
CA SER A 124 3.24 -4.77 5.29
C SER A 124 1.83 -4.81 4.73
N MET A 125 1.73 -5.16 3.45
CA MET A 125 0.46 -5.39 2.79
C MET A 125 -0.09 -6.78 3.13
N ASN A 126 -1.41 -6.90 3.25
CA ASN A 126 -2.07 -8.20 3.36
C ASN A 126 -2.07 -8.93 2.02
N PHE A 127 -2.50 -10.19 2.07
CA PHE A 127 -2.50 -11.09 0.92
C PHE A 127 -3.25 -10.53 -0.31
N TRP A 128 -4.37 -9.88 -0.04
CA TRP A 128 -5.27 -9.35 -1.05
C TRP A 128 -4.77 -8.07 -1.69
N GLY A 129 -3.81 -7.40 -1.07
CA GLY A 129 -3.42 -6.06 -1.49
C GLY A 129 -4.47 -5.01 -1.17
N THR A 130 -5.30 -5.24 -0.16
CA THR A 130 -6.37 -4.33 0.25
C THR A 130 -6.05 -3.60 1.53
N THR A 131 -5.09 -4.07 2.32
CA THR A 131 -4.74 -3.45 3.59
C THR A 131 -3.22 -3.40 3.75
N PHE A 132 -2.68 -2.22 4.03
CA PHE A 132 -1.36 -2.03 4.60
C PHE A 132 -1.49 -1.84 6.11
N THR A 133 -0.80 -2.65 6.88
CA THR A 133 -0.72 -2.49 8.33
C THR A 133 0.64 -1.93 8.70
N LEU A 134 0.65 -0.81 9.41
CA LEU A 134 1.84 -0.14 9.92
C LEU A 134 2.05 -0.57 11.37
N TYR A 135 3.24 -1.09 11.67
CA TYR A 135 3.68 -1.57 12.97
C TYR A 135 4.78 -0.66 13.53
N ASP A 136 4.88 -0.64 14.85
CA ASP A 136 5.97 0.01 15.57
C ASP A 136 7.32 -0.59 15.19
N GLY A 137 8.33 0.24 14.95
CA GLY A 137 9.64 -0.22 14.47
C GLY A 137 10.39 -1.16 15.43
N ARG A 138 9.93 -1.35 16.67
CA ARG A 138 10.54 -2.24 17.66
C ARG A 138 9.58 -3.30 18.23
N SER A 139 8.32 -3.34 17.78
CA SER A 139 7.32 -4.27 18.31
C SER A 139 6.27 -4.62 17.27
N THR A 140 5.43 -5.62 17.54
CA THR A 140 4.32 -6.00 16.65
C THR A 140 3.06 -5.17 16.88
N ARG A 141 3.16 -4.06 17.62
CA ARG A 141 2.04 -3.17 17.93
C ARG A 141 1.66 -2.39 16.68
N VAL A 142 0.37 -2.42 16.33
CA VAL A 142 -0.17 -1.71 15.16
C VAL A 142 -0.29 -0.22 15.47
N LEU A 143 0.32 0.62 14.64
CA LEU A 143 0.26 2.08 14.70
C LEU A 143 -0.90 2.63 13.86
N ALA A 144 -1.05 2.12 12.64
CA ALA A 144 -2.06 2.56 11.69
C ALA A 144 -2.39 1.44 10.69
N GLU A 145 -3.55 1.54 10.06
CA GLU A 145 -3.99 0.67 8.98
C GLU A 145 -4.46 1.53 7.81
N MET A 146 -3.98 1.24 6.61
CA MET A 146 -4.45 1.85 5.37
C MET A 146 -5.14 0.77 4.55
N SER A 147 -6.46 0.87 4.40
CA SER A 147 -7.27 -0.15 3.74
C SER A 147 -8.09 0.41 2.59
N ARG A 148 -8.49 -0.46 1.67
CA ARG A 148 -9.36 -0.14 0.54
C ARG A 148 -10.26 -1.33 0.22
N ASN A 149 -11.36 -1.03 -0.47
CA ASN A 149 -12.27 -2.07 -0.95
C ASN A 149 -11.59 -2.92 -2.03
N PHE A 150 -11.92 -4.20 -2.07
CA PHE A 150 -11.38 -5.14 -3.05
C PHE A 150 -11.92 -4.86 -4.45
N PHE A 151 -13.17 -4.41 -4.56
CA PHE A 151 -13.81 -4.01 -5.81
C PHE A 151 -13.82 -2.49 -5.94
N ARG A 152 -13.16 -1.96 -6.97
CA ARG A 152 -13.00 -0.51 -7.11
C ARG A 152 -12.98 -0.05 -8.55
N VAL A 153 -13.58 1.12 -8.75
CA VAL A 153 -13.50 1.91 -9.99
C VAL A 153 -12.39 2.97 -9.89
N ARG A 154 -11.99 3.37 -8.67
CA ARG A 154 -10.98 4.40 -8.39
C ARG A 154 -10.10 4.02 -7.21
N ASN A 155 -8.89 4.57 -7.12
CA ASN A 155 -8.06 4.41 -5.93
C ASN A 155 -8.59 5.29 -4.78
N TYR A 156 -9.23 4.64 -3.81
CA TYR A 156 -9.68 5.26 -2.56
C TYR A 156 -9.18 4.41 -1.40
N TRP A 157 -8.45 5.03 -0.48
CA TRP A 157 -7.94 4.38 0.71
C TRP A 157 -8.48 5.07 1.96
N THR A 158 -8.75 4.27 2.99
CA THR A 158 -9.10 4.71 4.34
C THR A 158 -7.91 4.45 5.23
N ILE A 159 -7.43 5.48 5.93
CA ILE A 159 -6.36 5.39 6.91
C ILE A 159 -7.00 5.47 8.29
N ASN A 160 -6.74 4.47 9.14
CA ASN A 160 -7.18 4.45 10.53
C ASN A 160 -5.95 4.46 11.44
N ILE A 161 -5.77 5.52 12.22
CA ILE A 161 -4.71 5.63 13.23
C ILE A 161 -5.17 4.83 14.45
N LYS A 162 -4.43 3.77 14.79
CA LYS A 162 -4.75 2.89 15.92
C LYS A 162 -4.08 3.33 17.21
N ASP A 163 -2.95 4.02 17.10
CA ASP A 163 -2.12 4.36 18.25
C ASP A 163 -1.39 5.70 18.06
N ARG A 164 -2.13 6.79 18.25
CA ARG A 164 -1.60 8.16 18.09
C ARG A 164 -0.46 8.44 19.09
N GLU A 165 -0.63 8.03 20.34
CA GLU A 165 0.38 8.26 21.39
C GLU A 165 1.72 7.65 21.01
N ARG A 166 1.72 6.42 20.50
CA ARG A 166 2.96 5.76 20.09
C ARG A 166 3.59 6.41 18.86
N ILE A 167 2.79 6.87 17.89
CA ILE A 167 3.30 7.64 16.74
C ILE A 167 4.01 8.91 17.22
N THR A 168 3.41 9.63 18.17
CA THR A 168 4.01 10.83 18.78
C THR A 168 5.25 10.50 19.60
N GLU A 169 5.24 9.45 20.41
CA GLU A 169 6.40 8.99 21.20
C GLU A 169 7.58 8.61 20.30
N ARG A 170 7.30 7.97 19.16
CA ARG A 170 8.29 7.63 18.13
C ARG A 170 8.74 8.81 17.30
N GLN A 171 8.15 9.99 17.50
CA GLN A 171 8.44 11.21 16.75
C GLN A 171 8.29 10.98 15.22
N ILE A 172 7.32 10.16 14.82
CA ILE A 172 7.00 9.99 13.41
C ILE A 172 6.31 11.27 12.95
N ASP A 173 6.96 12.04 12.07
CA ASP A 173 6.38 13.26 11.54
C ASP A 173 5.08 12.93 10.78
N PRO A 174 3.94 13.57 11.11
CA PRO A 174 2.67 13.35 10.41
C PRO A 174 2.75 13.55 8.90
N ARG A 175 3.57 14.50 8.43
CA ARG A 175 3.77 14.80 7.01
C ARG A 175 4.53 13.67 6.34
N LEU A 176 5.54 13.10 7.00
CA LEU A 176 6.22 11.88 6.56
C LEU A 176 5.21 10.75 6.41
N LEU A 177 4.44 10.45 7.48
CA LEU A 177 3.48 9.35 7.47
C LEU A 177 2.46 9.47 6.33
N LEU A 178 1.80 10.63 6.20
CA LEU A 178 0.78 10.84 5.17
C LEU A 178 1.36 10.80 3.76
N THR A 179 2.53 11.41 3.55
CA THR A 179 3.19 11.38 2.24
C THR A 179 3.53 9.95 1.85
N VAL A 180 4.08 9.16 2.77
CA VAL A 180 4.46 7.77 2.51
C VAL A 180 3.24 6.92 2.19
N LEU A 181 2.20 6.98 3.02
CA LEU A 181 0.96 6.24 2.77
C LEU A 181 0.37 6.60 1.40
N ALA A 182 0.37 7.88 1.05
CA ALA A 182 -0.13 8.34 -0.23
C ALA A 182 0.71 7.87 -1.43
N VAL A 183 2.03 7.93 -1.32
CA VAL A 183 2.96 7.43 -2.35
C VAL A 183 2.79 5.93 -2.58
N GLN A 184 2.59 5.14 -1.54
CA GLN A 184 2.35 3.70 -1.66
C GLN A 184 1.08 3.39 -2.45
N GLY A 185 0.05 4.25 -2.34
CA GLY A 185 -1.13 4.20 -3.19
C GLY A 185 -0.84 4.39 -4.69
N ASP A 186 0.15 5.20 -5.07
CA ASP A 186 0.52 5.47 -6.48
C ASP A 186 1.54 4.47 -7.04
N ILE A 187 2.51 4.02 -6.22
CA ILE A 187 3.55 3.07 -6.69
C ILE A 187 2.90 1.83 -7.30
N GLU A 188 1.86 1.28 -6.67
CA GLU A 188 1.14 0.12 -7.21
C GLU A 188 0.52 0.40 -8.59
N TYR A 189 -0.04 1.59 -8.79
CA TYR A 189 -0.62 2.00 -10.07
C TYR A 189 0.49 2.19 -11.13
N LEU A 190 1.61 2.78 -10.74
CA LEU A 190 2.76 3.00 -11.59
C LEU A 190 3.40 1.70 -12.11
N GLU A 191 3.53 0.71 -11.25
CA GLU A 191 4.05 -0.60 -11.62
C GLU A 191 3.16 -1.27 -12.67
N GLN A 192 1.83 -1.15 -12.52
CA GLN A 192 0.87 -1.64 -13.51
C GLN A 192 1.03 -0.91 -14.86
N TYR A 193 1.11 0.42 -14.84
CA TYR A 193 1.27 1.22 -16.06
C TYR A 193 2.57 0.90 -16.80
N ARG A 194 3.72 0.93 -16.10
CA ARG A 194 5.04 0.66 -16.69
C ARG A 194 5.11 -0.74 -17.31
N ARG A 195 4.43 -1.71 -16.70
CA ARG A 195 4.38 -3.07 -17.23
C ARG A 195 3.54 -3.16 -18.49
N SER A 196 2.35 -2.54 -18.52
CA SER A 196 1.52 -2.51 -19.73
C SER A 196 2.23 -1.85 -20.91
N GLU A 197 3.05 -0.83 -20.65
CA GLU A 197 3.89 -0.18 -21.66
C GLU A 197 5.05 -1.07 -22.09
N ARG A 198 5.69 -1.80 -21.17
CA ARG A 198 6.68 -2.83 -21.54
C ARG A 198 6.06 -3.92 -22.38
N GLU A 199 4.89 -4.43 -22.04
CA GLU A 199 4.20 -5.44 -22.86
C GLU A 199 3.80 -4.92 -24.23
N ARG A 200 3.42 -3.64 -24.34
CA ARG A 200 3.17 -2.99 -25.64
C ARG A 200 4.45 -2.85 -26.46
N GLN A 201 5.58 -2.54 -25.82
CA GLN A 201 6.89 -2.40 -26.47
C GLN A 201 7.54 -3.76 -26.78
N GLU A 202 7.31 -4.77 -25.92
CA GLU A 202 7.77 -6.16 -26.01
C GLU A 202 6.79 -7.07 -26.76
N ARG A 203 5.82 -6.50 -27.48
CA ARG A 203 5.15 -7.17 -28.60
C ARG A 203 5.90 -6.87 -29.92
N PRO A 204 7.04 -7.52 -30.23
CA PRO A 204 7.53 -7.53 -31.59
C PRO A 204 6.78 -8.61 -32.39
N TYR A 205 6.43 -8.31 -33.64
CA TYR A 205 6.42 -9.36 -34.65
C TYR A 205 7.89 -9.76 -34.88
N ASN A 206 8.41 -10.84 -34.26
CA ASN A 206 9.73 -11.39 -34.59
C ASN A 206 9.89 -12.89 -34.18
N PRO A 207 10.47 -13.79 -35.02
CA PRO A 207 10.38 -15.25 -34.86
C PRO A 207 11.52 -15.96 -34.11
N TYR A 208 12.46 -15.28 -33.44
CA TYR A 208 13.53 -15.97 -32.68
C TYR A 208 13.91 -15.28 -31.36
N PRO A 209 14.21 -16.02 -30.27
CA PRO A 209 14.43 -15.46 -28.94
C PRO A 209 15.92 -15.20 -28.65
N ALA A 210 16.22 -14.11 -27.95
CA ALA A 210 17.48 -13.91 -27.26
C ALA A 210 17.30 -14.17 -25.75
N PRO A 211 18.25 -14.82 -25.07
CA PRO A 211 18.13 -15.14 -23.65
C PRO A 211 18.55 -13.95 -22.79
N GLN A 212 17.63 -13.40 -22.00
CA GLN A 212 17.96 -12.44 -20.95
C GLN A 212 17.77 -13.09 -19.58
N ALA A 213 18.90 -13.31 -18.90
CA ALA A 213 18.96 -13.64 -17.49
C ALA A 213 18.51 -12.42 -16.69
N SER A 214 17.28 -12.44 -16.18
CA SER A 214 16.75 -11.43 -15.27
C SER A 214 16.82 -11.93 -13.83
N ALA A 215 17.19 -11.01 -12.93
CA ALA A 215 17.18 -11.20 -11.49
C ALA A 215 15.82 -11.79 -11.05
N ARG A 216 15.84 -13.03 -10.55
CA ARG A 216 14.67 -13.70 -9.98
C ARG A 216 14.19 -12.90 -8.76
N ARG A 217 13.20 -12.03 -8.96
CA ARG A 217 12.42 -11.43 -7.89
C ARG A 217 11.51 -12.52 -7.31
N LEU A 218 11.53 -12.69 -5.99
CA LEU A 218 10.73 -13.65 -5.22
C LEU A 218 9.28 -13.18 -5.01
N THR A 219 8.68 -12.62 -6.06
CA THR A 219 7.22 -12.56 -6.19
C THR A 219 6.76 -13.87 -6.81
N ALA A 220 5.56 -14.37 -6.49
CA ALA A 220 4.95 -15.45 -7.28
C ALA A 220 5.09 -15.08 -8.75
N THR A 221 5.85 -15.88 -9.49
CA THR A 221 6.06 -15.63 -10.90
C THR A 221 4.72 -15.75 -11.62
N GLN A 222 4.59 -15.16 -12.81
CA GLN A 222 3.42 -15.42 -13.65
C GLN A 222 3.19 -16.93 -13.84
N ASP A 223 4.28 -17.71 -13.92
CA ASP A 223 4.24 -19.16 -13.98
C ASP A 223 3.66 -19.78 -12.71
N ASP A 224 4.01 -19.29 -11.52
CA ASP A 224 3.44 -19.76 -10.25
C ASP A 224 1.92 -19.49 -10.20
N VAL A 225 1.50 -18.28 -10.58
CA VAL A 225 0.07 -17.90 -10.63
C VAL A 225 -0.68 -18.76 -11.65
N LYS A 226 -0.08 -18.99 -12.82
CA LYS A 226 -0.65 -19.83 -13.88
C LYS A 226 -0.74 -21.29 -13.42
N ASN A 227 0.28 -21.80 -12.75
CA ASN A 227 0.30 -23.14 -12.18
C ASN A 227 -0.77 -23.31 -11.12
N MET A 228 -0.94 -22.34 -10.22
CA MET A 228 -2.04 -22.34 -9.24
C MET A 228 -3.40 -22.27 -9.93
N ARG A 229 -3.60 -21.37 -10.90
CA ARG A 229 -4.84 -21.29 -11.65
C ARG A 229 -5.17 -22.61 -12.34
N ASN A 230 -4.17 -23.27 -12.93
CA ASN A 230 -4.34 -24.57 -13.57
C ASN A 230 -4.68 -25.66 -12.54
N LYS A 231 -3.95 -25.70 -11.41
CA LYS A 231 -4.18 -26.61 -10.29
C LYS A 231 -5.63 -26.53 -9.80
N TYR A 232 -6.18 -25.32 -9.71
CA TYR A 232 -7.54 -25.09 -9.21
C TYR A 232 -8.57 -24.87 -10.32
N SER A 233 -8.22 -25.11 -11.59
CA SER A 233 -9.06 -24.71 -12.73
C SER A 233 -10.44 -25.37 -12.73
N ASP A 234 -10.53 -26.64 -12.34
CA ASP A 234 -11.81 -27.35 -12.26
C ASP A 234 -12.70 -26.80 -11.14
N PHE A 235 -12.10 -26.38 -10.03
CA PHE A 235 -12.82 -25.73 -8.96
C PHE A 235 -13.33 -24.35 -9.39
N LEU A 236 -12.47 -23.56 -10.04
CA LEU A 236 -12.80 -22.23 -10.55
C LEU A 236 -13.87 -22.25 -11.65
N LYS A 237 -14.02 -23.34 -12.40
CA LYS A 237 -15.11 -23.52 -13.38
C LYS A 237 -16.48 -23.64 -12.70
N LYS A 238 -16.55 -24.18 -11.48
CA LYS A 238 -17.80 -24.29 -10.70
C LYS A 238 -18.46 -22.93 -10.46
N GLU A 239 -17.70 -21.82 -10.46
CA GLU A 239 -18.27 -20.47 -10.34
C GLU A 239 -19.32 -20.20 -11.44
N LYS A 240 -19.05 -20.66 -12.67
CA LYS A 240 -19.95 -20.52 -13.81
C LYS A 240 -21.11 -21.52 -13.76
N GLU A 241 -20.99 -22.60 -13.01
CA GLU A 241 -22.07 -23.58 -12.85
C GLU A 241 -23.07 -23.11 -11.78
N LEU A 242 -22.64 -22.28 -10.83
CA LEU A 242 -23.47 -21.60 -9.82
C LEU A 242 -24.30 -20.43 -10.43
N ASN A 243 -24.63 -20.50 -11.72
CA ASN A 243 -25.06 -19.40 -12.60
C ASN A 243 -26.38 -18.72 -12.20
N ASP A 244 -27.23 -19.34 -11.37
CA ASP A 244 -28.55 -18.79 -11.03
C ASP A 244 -28.55 -17.87 -9.79
N ALA A 245 -27.52 -17.93 -8.95
CA ALA A 245 -27.42 -17.05 -7.79
C ALA A 245 -26.91 -15.66 -8.20
N LEU A 246 -27.55 -14.57 -7.77
CA LEU A 246 -26.94 -13.25 -7.91
C LEU A 246 -25.58 -13.22 -7.22
N LEU A 247 -24.59 -12.60 -7.85
CA LEU A 247 -23.32 -12.32 -7.17
C LEU A 247 -23.62 -11.52 -5.89
N PRO A 248 -22.99 -11.85 -4.76
CA PRO A 248 -23.12 -11.04 -3.54
C PRO A 248 -22.70 -9.60 -3.82
N ASP A 249 -23.31 -8.66 -3.10
CA ASP A 249 -22.90 -7.25 -3.21
C ASP A 249 -21.44 -7.06 -2.76
N ALA A 250 -20.82 -5.95 -3.20
CA ALA A 250 -19.42 -5.66 -2.94
C ALA A 250 -19.09 -5.62 -1.44
N LYS A 251 -20.01 -5.16 -0.58
CA LYS A 251 -19.79 -5.04 0.86
C LYS A 251 -19.73 -6.42 1.52
N ARG A 252 -20.58 -7.36 1.07
CA ARG A 252 -20.56 -8.76 1.51
C ARG A 252 -19.29 -9.47 1.04
N LEU A 253 -18.86 -9.24 -0.20
CA LEU A 253 -17.61 -9.79 -0.70
C LEU A 253 -16.38 -9.27 0.07
N ASP A 254 -16.33 -7.97 0.37
CA ASP A 254 -15.26 -7.37 1.17
C ASP A 254 -15.23 -7.94 2.59
N SER A 255 -16.40 -8.05 3.24
CA SER A 255 -16.51 -8.62 4.59
C SER A 255 -16.04 -10.08 4.62
N LEU A 256 -16.42 -10.87 3.61
CA LEU A 256 -15.98 -12.26 3.48
C LEU A 256 -14.47 -12.36 3.23
N ALA A 257 -13.91 -11.53 2.35
CA ALA A 257 -12.46 -11.52 2.09
C ALA A 257 -11.65 -11.18 3.36
N GLN A 258 -12.12 -10.20 4.16
CA GLN A 258 -11.52 -9.86 5.45
C GLN A 258 -11.62 -11.00 6.45
N GLN A 259 -12.77 -11.68 6.50
CA GLN A 259 -12.96 -12.83 7.37
C GLN A 259 -12.02 -13.98 6.98
N LEU A 260 -11.95 -14.36 5.70
CA LEU A 260 -11.06 -15.41 5.21
C LEU A 260 -9.59 -15.11 5.52
N ASP A 261 -9.15 -13.86 5.31
CA ASP A 261 -7.78 -13.45 5.65
C ASP A 261 -7.53 -13.57 7.15
N LYS A 262 -8.41 -13.01 7.98
CA LYS A 262 -8.29 -13.07 9.44
C LYS A 262 -8.22 -14.50 9.96
N ASP A 263 -9.15 -15.34 9.52
CA ASP A 263 -9.28 -16.72 9.97
C ASP A 263 -8.06 -17.54 9.51
N PHE A 264 -7.56 -17.32 8.29
CA PHE A 264 -6.30 -17.90 7.81
C PHE A 264 -5.09 -17.45 8.65
N GLN A 265 -4.94 -16.15 8.93
CA GLN A 265 -3.84 -15.64 9.77
C GLN A 265 -3.88 -16.27 11.17
N GLN A 266 -5.07 -16.47 11.73
CA GLN A 266 -5.24 -17.12 13.03
C GLN A 266 -4.84 -18.61 12.97
N GLN A 267 -5.27 -19.33 11.93
CA GLN A 267 -4.97 -20.75 11.76
C GLN A 267 -3.47 -21.02 11.58
N TYR A 268 -2.75 -20.12 10.91
CA TYR A 268 -1.32 -20.26 10.61
C TYR A 268 -0.43 -19.33 11.45
N ALA A 269 -0.96 -18.78 12.55
CA ALA A 269 -0.21 -17.92 13.45
C ALA A 269 1.06 -18.62 13.96
N GLY A 270 2.22 -17.99 13.76
CA GLY A 270 3.52 -18.54 14.19
C GLY A 270 4.14 -19.57 13.24
N THR A 271 3.52 -19.88 12.09
CA THR A 271 4.14 -20.71 11.05
C THR A 271 4.98 -19.85 10.11
N GLU A 272 6.26 -20.18 9.98
CA GLU A 272 7.12 -19.62 8.93
C GLU A 272 6.80 -20.34 7.62
N LEU A 273 6.14 -19.65 6.69
CA LEU A 273 5.86 -20.14 5.35
C LEU A 273 6.67 -19.31 4.37
N SER A 274 7.28 -19.95 3.38
CA SER A 274 7.61 -19.23 2.15
C SER A 274 6.30 -18.76 1.54
N SER A 275 6.33 -17.74 0.69
CA SER A 275 5.04 -17.16 0.31
C SER A 275 4.41 -17.77 -0.94
N ASN A 276 5.14 -18.58 -1.70
CA ASN A 276 4.47 -19.53 -2.59
C ASN A 276 3.63 -20.50 -1.76
N GLU A 277 4.20 -21.04 -0.68
CA GLU A 277 3.44 -21.90 0.25
C GLU A 277 2.30 -21.11 0.91
N ARG A 278 2.51 -19.85 1.32
CA ARG A 278 1.43 -19.05 1.91
C ARG A 278 0.29 -18.81 0.93
N ILE A 279 0.58 -18.49 -0.34
CA ILE A 279 -0.45 -18.33 -1.37
C ILE A 279 -1.18 -19.66 -1.59
N GLU A 280 -0.45 -20.74 -1.79
CA GLU A 280 -1.02 -22.06 -2.03
C GLU A 280 -1.90 -22.49 -0.86
N ARG A 281 -1.41 -22.38 0.38
CA ARG A 281 -2.17 -22.68 1.59
C ARG A 281 -3.39 -21.79 1.76
N PHE A 282 -3.31 -20.53 1.38
CA PHE A 282 -4.45 -19.62 1.45
C PHE A 282 -5.53 -20.00 0.44
N VAL A 283 -5.13 -20.36 -0.78
CA VAL A 283 -6.06 -20.83 -1.81
C VAL A 283 -6.68 -22.16 -1.39
N ASP A 284 -5.87 -23.12 -0.92
CA ASP A 284 -6.36 -24.40 -0.39
C ASP A 284 -7.37 -24.16 0.75
N TYR A 285 -7.04 -23.30 1.71
CA TYR A 285 -7.94 -22.90 2.79
C TYR A 285 -9.28 -22.35 2.29
N CYS A 286 -9.26 -21.46 1.29
CA CYS A 286 -10.48 -20.93 0.70
C CYS A 286 -11.31 -22.03 0.03
N ILE A 287 -10.66 -22.96 -0.67
CA ILE A 287 -11.33 -24.09 -1.34
C ILE A 287 -11.94 -25.03 -0.32
N ASP A 288 -11.22 -25.37 0.75
CA ASP A 288 -11.70 -26.22 1.84
C ASP A 288 -12.96 -25.63 2.47
N ILE A 289 -13.00 -24.31 2.71
CA ILE A 289 -14.21 -23.62 3.18
C ILE A 289 -15.32 -23.70 2.14
N ALA A 290 -15.02 -23.45 0.87
CA ALA A 290 -16.01 -23.47 -0.19
C ALA A 290 -16.59 -24.87 -0.45
N GLU A 291 -15.89 -25.94 -0.09
CA GLU A 291 -16.35 -27.34 -0.21
C GLU A 291 -16.93 -27.92 1.09
N ALA A 292 -16.80 -27.24 2.22
CA ALA A 292 -17.35 -27.70 3.48
C ALA A 292 -18.88 -27.86 3.42
N SER A 293 -19.40 -28.96 3.98
CA SER A 293 -20.82 -29.35 3.89
C SER A 293 -21.81 -28.35 4.52
N GLY A 294 -21.32 -27.40 5.32
CA GLY A 294 -22.12 -26.32 5.91
C GLY A 294 -22.06 -24.99 5.15
N THR A 295 -21.27 -24.89 4.08
CA THR A 295 -21.08 -23.64 3.35
C THR A 295 -22.25 -23.39 2.41
N THR A 296 -22.89 -22.23 2.54
CA THR A 296 -24.01 -21.86 1.67
C THR A 296 -23.54 -21.69 0.22
N PRO A 297 -24.38 -22.00 -0.79
CA PRO A 297 -24.04 -21.78 -2.20
C PRO A 297 -23.60 -20.34 -2.51
N ASP A 298 -24.21 -19.36 -1.84
CA ASP A 298 -23.82 -17.95 -1.91
C ASP A 298 -22.37 -17.73 -1.47
N THR A 299 -21.99 -18.26 -0.30
CA THR A 299 -20.62 -18.14 0.23
C THR A 299 -19.63 -18.87 -0.66
N GLN A 300 -19.98 -20.07 -1.15
CA GLN A 300 -19.16 -20.82 -2.10
C GLN A 300 -18.91 -20.00 -3.38
N LYS A 301 -19.96 -19.42 -3.97
CA LYS A 301 -19.86 -18.55 -5.15
C LYS A 301 -19.01 -17.31 -4.87
N ALA A 302 -19.17 -16.70 -3.70
CA ALA A 302 -18.40 -15.55 -3.27
C ALA A 302 -16.89 -15.84 -3.19
N ILE A 303 -16.52 -16.96 -2.56
CA ILE A 303 -15.12 -17.40 -2.45
C ILE A 303 -14.53 -17.66 -3.83
N LEU A 304 -15.24 -18.43 -4.65
CA LEU A 304 -14.84 -18.73 -6.02
C LEU A 304 -14.63 -17.46 -6.85
N HIS A 305 -15.54 -16.51 -6.74
CA HIS A 305 -15.46 -15.22 -7.41
C HIS A 305 -14.21 -14.42 -6.98
N LEU A 306 -13.93 -14.36 -5.68
CA LEU A 306 -12.74 -13.69 -5.14
C LEU A 306 -11.45 -14.32 -5.65
N LEU A 307 -11.37 -15.67 -5.66
CA LEU A 307 -10.23 -16.40 -6.19
C LEU A 307 -10.04 -16.18 -7.69
N ASN A 308 -11.12 -16.29 -8.49
CA ASN A 308 -11.06 -16.09 -9.94
C ASN A 308 -10.65 -14.66 -10.29
N LYS A 309 -11.19 -13.67 -9.59
CA LYS A 309 -10.78 -12.27 -9.76
C LYS A 309 -9.31 -12.10 -9.43
N ARG A 310 -8.82 -12.66 -8.32
CA ARG A 310 -7.40 -12.56 -7.93
C ARG A 310 -6.47 -13.22 -8.93
N PHE A 311 -6.77 -14.43 -9.38
CA PHE A 311 -5.98 -15.12 -10.41
C PHE A 311 -6.01 -14.38 -11.74
N SER A 312 -7.11 -13.73 -12.09
CA SER A 312 -7.21 -12.95 -13.32
C SER A 312 -6.43 -11.64 -13.24
N GLU A 313 -6.48 -10.94 -12.10
CA GLU A 313 -5.65 -9.76 -11.82
C GLU A 313 -4.16 -10.09 -11.87
N GLN A 314 -3.76 -11.25 -11.33
CA GLN A 314 -2.36 -11.69 -11.34
C GLN A 314 -1.92 -12.26 -12.69
N ALA A 315 -2.81 -12.87 -13.47
CA ALA A 315 -2.49 -13.31 -14.83
C ALA A 315 -2.42 -12.16 -15.85
N ALA A 316 -3.08 -11.03 -15.55
CA ALA A 316 -2.95 -9.79 -16.30
C ALA A 316 -1.75 -8.93 -15.87
N LYS A 317 -1.09 -9.30 -14.76
CA LYS A 317 0.24 -8.82 -14.39
C LYS A 317 1.24 -9.66 -15.13
#